data_AF-A0A2I1HYZ8-F1
#
_entry.id   AF-A0A2I1HYZ8-F1
#
_cell.length_a   1.000
_cell.length_b   1.000
_cell.length_c   1.000
_cell.angle_alpha   90.00
_cell.angle_beta   90.00
_cell.angle_gamma   90.00
#
_symmetry.space_group_name_H-M   'P 1'
#
loop_
_entity.id
_entity.type
_entity.pdbx_description
1 polymer ?
#
loop_
_entity_poly.entity_id
_entity_poly.type
_entity_poly.pdbx_seq_one_letter_code
_entity_poly.pdbx_strand_id
1 'polypeptide(L)'
;MADRPHIVIPGDVTSSFATSQELTGDALQLATLMRTARSRLIIATTSPDTSQCHQAFIWMQPGPCVVTRTATAPTGDIETHIYQIDNEEIPHVAAAISPLAPNPAIFDGPPVLPTAIVYAAQQGMTEETAQLLENYSSYGPSDSAFAQALVAQRWAYTTWIREDCTDEDSFVPTTILSTLITPAASYRIEAPLLAPSTGPHIPIHPIYNTQLWALLTQFFALSPERNQP
;
A
#
# COMPACT_ATOMS: atom_id res chain seq x y z
N MET A 1 -5.44 -18.49 -24.04
CA MET A 1 -4.83 -17.38 -23.28
C MET A 1 -3.37 -17.77 -23.13
N ALA A 2 -2.42 -16.97 -23.61
CA ALA A 2 -1.00 -17.28 -23.40
C ALA A 2 -0.71 -17.23 -21.90
N ASP A 3 0.06 -18.18 -21.40
CA ASP A 3 0.47 -18.22 -20.00
C ASP A 3 1.30 -16.96 -19.72
N ARG A 4 0.88 -16.15 -18.74
CA ARG A 4 1.61 -14.92 -18.38
C ARG A 4 2.69 -15.29 -17.37
N PRO A 5 3.90 -14.74 -17.50
CA PRO A 5 4.96 -14.98 -16.53
C PRO A 5 4.49 -14.75 -15.10
N HIS A 6 4.64 -15.76 -14.25
CA HIS A 6 4.36 -15.70 -12.80
C HIS A 6 5.43 -16.51 -12.06
N ILE A 7 6.10 -15.86 -11.11
CA ILE A 7 7.09 -16.47 -10.23
C ILE A 7 6.75 -16.16 -8.77
N VAL A 8 7.18 -17.07 -7.87
CA VAL A 8 7.06 -16.92 -6.42
C VAL A 8 8.44 -17.16 -5.81
N ILE A 9 8.90 -16.23 -4.96
CA ILE A 9 10.24 -16.25 -4.36
C ILE A 9 10.13 -16.08 -2.85
N PRO A 10 10.90 -16.82 -2.02
CA PRO A 10 10.95 -16.60 -0.58
C PRO A 10 11.45 -15.19 -0.21
N GLY A 11 10.87 -14.62 0.84
CA GLY A 11 11.24 -13.31 1.38
C GLY A 11 10.62 -12.13 0.64
N ASP A 12 10.87 -10.93 1.18
CA ASP A 12 10.51 -9.67 0.53
C ASP A 12 11.63 -9.24 -0.43
N VAL A 13 11.39 -9.43 -1.73
CA VAL A 13 12.28 -9.02 -2.81
C VAL A 13 11.64 -7.96 -3.71
N THR A 14 10.57 -7.34 -3.24
CA THR A 14 9.72 -6.44 -4.04
C THR A 14 10.48 -5.28 -4.67
N SER A 15 11.53 -4.79 -3.99
CA SER A 15 12.36 -3.65 -4.41
C SER A 15 13.70 -4.04 -5.08
N SER A 16 14.18 -5.27 -4.90
CA SER A 16 15.52 -5.70 -5.33
C SER A 16 15.53 -6.63 -6.54
N PHE A 17 14.39 -7.27 -6.87
CA PHE A 17 14.33 -8.23 -7.97
C PHE A 17 14.77 -7.62 -9.32
N ALA A 18 14.39 -6.37 -9.58
CA ALA A 18 14.72 -5.67 -10.83
C ALA A 18 16.23 -5.48 -11.03
N THR A 19 17.07 -5.48 -9.99
CA THR A 19 18.52 -5.24 -10.12
C THR A 19 19.35 -6.52 -10.21
N SER A 20 18.72 -7.70 -10.12
CA SER A 20 19.42 -8.99 -10.19
C SER A 20 20.03 -9.24 -11.59
N GLN A 21 21.29 -9.68 -11.61
CA GLN A 21 22.11 -9.82 -12.83
C GLN A 21 22.07 -11.23 -13.46
N GLU A 22 21.61 -12.25 -12.72
CA GLU A 22 21.67 -13.67 -13.14
C GLU A 22 20.30 -14.26 -13.51
N LEU A 23 19.35 -13.42 -13.92
CA LEU A 23 18.00 -13.86 -14.25
C LEU A 23 17.92 -14.46 -15.67
N THR A 24 17.09 -15.49 -15.84
CA THR A 24 16.83 -16.14 -17.13
C THR A 24 15.33 -16.37 -17.35
N GLY A 25 14.92 -16.62 -18.59
CA GLY A 25 13.51 -16.91 -18.94
C GLY A 25 12.52 -15.84 -18.47
N ASP A 26 11.40 -16.28 -17.93
CA ASP A 26 10.32 -15.43 -17.39
C ASP A 26 10.79 -14.41 -16.35
N ALA A 27 11.74 -14.80 -15.50
CA ALA A 27 12.32 -13.91 -14.50
C ALA A 27 13.07 -12.74 -15.15
N LEU A 28 13.84 -13.01 -16.22
CA LEU A 28 14.53 -11.96 -16.98
C LEU A 28 13.54 -11.04 -17.70
N GLN A 29 12.47 -11.60 -18.27
CA GLN A 29 11.42 -10.83 -18.93
C GLN A 29 10.75 -9.87 -17.94
N LEU A 30 10.32 -10.37 -16.78
CA LEU A 30 9.69 -9.56 -15.73
C LEU A 30 10.64 -8.45 -15.23
N ALA A 31 11.90 -8.79 -14.92
CA ALA A 31 12.87 -7.80 -14.47
C ALA A 31 13.18 -6.74 -15.54
N THR A 32 13.19 -7.12 -16.83
CA THR A 32 13.39 -6.17 -17.93
C THR A 32 12.25 -5.16 -17.99
N LEU A 33 10.99 -5.60 -17.88
CA LEU A 33 9.83 -4.72 -17.83
C LEU A 33 9.87 -3.78 -16.61
N MET A 34 10.32 -4.27 -15.45
CA MET A 34 10.49 -3.40 -14.26
C MET A 34 11.55 -2.32 -14.48
N ARG A 35 12.68 -2.64 -15.13
CA ARG A 35 13.76 -1.67 -15.41
C ARG A 35 13.35 -0.59 -16.40
N THR A 36 12.47 -0.91 -17.34
CA THR A 36 11.99 0.06 -18.35
C THR A 36 10.85 0.92 -17.85
N ALA A 37 10.15 0.49 -16.79
CA ALA A 37 9.05 1.24 -16.23
C ALA A 37 9.52 2.62 -15.74
N ARG A 38 8.81 3.67 -16.13
CA ARG A 38 9.11 5.05 -15.73
C ARG A 38 8.22 5.57 -14.62
N SER A 39 7.28 4.74 -14.16
CA SER A 39 6.38 5.04 -13.06
C SER A 39 6.10 3.78 -12.27
N ARG A 40 5.91 3.90 -10.96
CA ARG A 40 5.45 2.79 -10.13
C ARG A 40 4.51 3.25 -9.03
N LEU A 41 3.56 2.39 -8.68
CA LEU A 41 2.67 2.54 -7.55
C LEU A 41 3.13 1.60 -6.45
N ILE A 42 3.40 2.14 -5.27
CA ILE A 42 3.71 1.37 -4.06
C ILE A 42 2.45 1.37 -3.20
N ILE A 43 2.03 0.19 -2.76
CA ILE A 43 0.98 0.01 -1.76
C ILE A 43 1.60 -0.70 -0.58
N ALA A 44 1.61 -0.09 0.60
CA ALA A 44 2.11 -0.73 1.82
C ALA A 44 1.03 -0.71 2.90
N THR A 45 0.78 -1.86 3.51
CA THR A 45 -0.25 -2.02 4.54
C THR A 45 0.38 -2.60 5.80
N THR A 46 0.17 -1.90 6.92
CA THR A 46 0.45 -2.37 8.26
C THR A 46 -0.86 -2.76 8.91
N SER A 47 -1.01 -4.03 9.26
CA SER A 47 -2.26 -4.60 9.75
C SER A 47 -1.98 -5.88 10.56
N PRO A 48 -2.72 -6.14 11.64
CA PRO A 48 -2.70 -7.45 12.32
C PRO A 48 -3.26 -8.59 11.46
N ASP A 49 -4.01 -8.28 10.40
CA ASP A 49 -4.58 -9.26 9.48
C ASP A 49 -3.51 -9.79 8.50
N THR A 50 -2.93 -10.93 8.84
CA THR A 50 -1.91 -11.63 8.03
C THR A 50 -2.36 -12.08 6.64
N SER A 51 -3.67 -12.04 6.35
CA SER A 51 -4.18 -12.33 5.00
C SER A 51 -4.00 -11.16 4.03
N GLN A 52 -3.72 -9.96 4.54
CA GLN A 52 -3.51 -8.77 3.72
C GLN A 52 -2.13 -8.76 3.09
N CYS A 53 -2.05 -8.14 1.91
CA CYS A 53 -0.79 -7.87 1.25
C CYS A 53 -0.02 -6.81 2.04
N HIS A 54 1.17 -7.15 2.53
CA HIS A 54 2.00 -6.22 3.32
C HIS A 54 2.58 -5.11 2.45
N GLN A 55 3.06 -5.45 1.25
CA GLN A 55 3.64 -4.50 0.32
C GLN A 55 3.48 -4.96 -1.12
N ALA A 56 3.18 -4.03 -2.02
CA ALA A 56 3.16 -4.26 -3.44
C ALA A 56 3.78 -3.11 -4.22
N PHE A 57 4.45 -3.44 -5.32
CA PHE A 57 4.89 -2.49 -6.33
C PHE A 57 4.23 -2.86 -7.66
N ILE A 58 3.57 -1.89 -8.27
CA ILE A 58 3.05 -2.00 -9.63
C ILE A 58 3.93 -1.14 -10.51
N TRP A 59 4.75 -1.78 -11.34
CA TRP A 59 5.65 -1.16 -12.30
C TRP A 59 4.84 -0.84 -13.56
N MET A 60 4.56 0.45 -13.76
CA MET A 60 3.57 0.95 -14.71
C MET A 60 4.23 1.46 -15.98
N GLN A 61 3.69 1.05 -17.13
CA GLN A 61 4.10 1.48 -18.46
C GLN A 61 3.00 1.17 -19.47
N PRO A 62 3.01 1.77 -20.67
CA PRO A 62 2.10 1.37 -21.74
C PRO A 62 2.24 -0.13 -22.04
N GLY A 63 1.11 -0.84 -22.10
CA GLY A 63 1.08 -2.29 -22.36
C GLY A 63 1.39 -3.14 -21.12
N PRO A 64 2.30 -4.12 -21.19
CA PRO A 64 2.58 -5.03 -20.08
C PRO A 64 3.17 -4.32 -18.85
N CYS A 65 2.47 -4.43 -17.73
CA CYS A 65 2.94 -3.98 -16.42
C CYS A 65 3.37 -5.18 -15.58
N VAL A 66 4.13 -4.93 -14.52
CA VAL A 66 4.56 -5.98 -13.58
C VAL A 66 4.09 -5.63 -12.18
N VAL A 67 3.59 -6.64 -11.46
CA VAL A 67 3.26 -6.52 -10.05
C VAL A 67 4.25 -7.37 -9.26
N THR A 68 4.89 -6.77 -8.26
CA THR A 68 5.50 -7.52 -7.15
C THR A 68 4.61 -7.31 -5.93
N ARG A 69 4.27 -8.38 -5.21
CA ARG A 69 3.50 -8.26 -3.97
C ARG A 69 3.94 -9.30 -2.95
N THR A 70 3.97 -8.91 -1.68
CA THR A 70 4.23 -9.83 -0.59
C THR A 70 2.94 -10.47 -0.09
N ALA A 71 3.04 -11.74 0.27
CA ALA A 71 1.99 -12.50 0.93
C ALA A 71 2.60 -13.33 2.06
N THR A 72 1.79 -13.65 3.06
CA THR A 72 2.15 -14.65 4.06
C THR A 72 1.82 -16.03 3.52
N ALA A 73 2.85 -16.84 3.31
CA ALA A 73 2.71 -18.23 2.87
C ALA A 73 1.98 -19.07 3.93
N PRO A 74 1.41 -20.24 3.57
CA PRO A 74 0.80 -21.15 4.55
C PRO A 74 1.72 -21.57 5.70
N THR A 75 3.04 -21.48 5.52
CA THR A 75 4.05 -21.76 6.55
C THR A 75 4.24 -20.61 7.55
N GLY A 76 3.69 -19.43 7.26
CA GLY A 76 3.88 -18.20 8.04
C GLY A 76 5.02 -17.32 7.52
N ASP A 77 5.84 -17.81 6.58
CA ASP A 77 6.94 -17.04 5.98
C ASP A 77 6.41 -16.02 4.97
N ILE A 78 7.14 -14.93 4.76
CA ILE A 78 6.83 -13.98 3.69
C ILE A 78 7.34 -14.53 2.36
N GLU A 79 6.51 -14.47 1.33
CA GLU A 79 6.86 -14.74 -0.06
C GLU A 79 6.50 -13.56 -0.97
N THR A 80 7.27 -13.35 -2.04
CA THR A 80 6.98 -12.35 -3.06
C THR A 80 6.45 -13.04 -4.32
N HIS A 81 5.24 -12.68 -4.72
CA HIS A 81 4.66 -13.04 -6.01
C HIS A 81 5.01 -11.95 -7.03
N ILE A 82 5.51 -12.37 -8.19
CA ILE A 82 5.85 -11.46 -9.29
C ILE A 82 5.17 -11.94 -10.56
N TYR A 83 4.32 -11.09 -11.14
CA TYR A 83 3.52 -11.48 -12.29
C TYR A 83 3.24 -10.31 -13.23
N GLN A 84 3.00 -10.64 -14.49
CA GLN A 84 2.66 -9.66 -15.53
C GLN A 84 1.15 -9.42 -15.59
N ILE A 85 0.75 -8.16 -15.75
CA ILE A 85 -0.63 -7.74 -16.02
C ILE A 85 -0.67 -6.80 -17.23
N ASP A 86 -1.85 -6.54 -17.77
CA ASP A 86 -2.01 -5.40 -18.69
C ASP A 86 -2.22 -4.13 -17.86
N ASN A 87 -1.85 -2.98 -18.43
CA ASN A 87 -2.04 -1.67 -17.80
C ASN A 87 -3.51 -1.42 -17.36
N GLU A 88 -4.49 -1.91 -18.12
CA GLU A 88 -5.92 -1.81 -17.82
C GLU A 88 -6.33 -2.57 -16.54
N GLU A 89 -5.51 -3.53 -16.09
CA GLU A 89 -5.77 -4.33 -14.89
C GLU A 89 -5.21 -3.71 -13.61
N ILE A 90 -4.45 -2.62 -13.71
CA ILE A 90 -3.90 -1.92 -12.53
C ILE A 90 -4.98 -1.57 -11.51
N PRO A 91 -6.14 -1.00 -11.88
CA PRO A 91 -7.19 -0.70 -10.91
C PRO A 91 -7.72 -1.97 -10.22
N HIS A 92 -7.91 -3.08 -10.94
CA HIS A 92 -8.40 -4.33 -10.34
C HIS A 92 -7.40 -4.89 -9.32
N VAL A 93 -6.10 -4.89 -9.66
CA VAL A 93 -5.04 -5.35 -8.76
C VAL A 93 -4.92 -4.42 -7.55
N ALA A 94 -4.93 -3.11 -7.76
CA ALA A 94 -4.85 -2.15 -6.67
C ALA A 94 -6.05 -2.28 -5.71
N ALA A 95 -7.27 -2.47 -6.23
CA ALA A 95 -8.45 -2.72 -5.42
C ALA A 95 -8.34 -4.03 -4.61
N ALA A 96 -7.81 -5.10 -5.20
CA ALA A 96 -7.65 -6.39 -4.54
C ALA A 96 -6.57 -6.39 -3.45
N ILE A 97 -5.52 -5.58 -3.61
CA ILE A 97 -4.43 -5.42 -2.64
C ILE A 97 -4.80 -4.46 -1.50
N SER A 98 -5.67 -3.49 -1.79
CA SER A 98 -6.10 -2.46 -0.85
C SER A 98 -7.17 -2.99 0.12
N PRO A 99 -7.18 -2.59 1.41
CA PRO A 99 -8.20 -3.03 2.38
C PRO A 99 -9.54 -2.27 2.22
N LEU A 100 -10.08 -2.19 1.00
CA LEU A 100 -11.28 -1.42 0.63
C LEU A 100 -12.58 -2.22 0.80
N ALA A 101 -12.76 -2.85 1.95
CA ALA A 101 -14.00 -3.56 2.26
C ALA A 101 -15.16 -2.58 2.53
N PRO A 102 -16.42 -2.91 2.15
CA PRO A 102 -17.58 -2.13 2.53
C PRO A 102 -17.65 -1.91 4.04
N ASN A 103 -17.98 -0.69 4.45
CA ASN A 103 -18.17 -0.31 5.86
C ASN A 103 -19.43 0.55 6.01
N PRO A 104 -20.02 0.64 7.22
CA PRO A 104 -21.24 1.40 7.48
C PRO A 104 -21.04 2.93 7.53
N ALA A 105 -19.80 3.43 7.40
CA ALA A 105 -19.45 4.85 7.50
C ALA A 105 -19.83 5.49 8.85
N ILE A 106 -19.57 4.79 9.95
CA ILE A 106 -19.72 5.33 11.31
C ILE A 106 -18.47 6.12 11.65
N PHE A 107 -18.55 7.45 11.51
CA PHE A 107 -17.41 8.36 11.71
C PHE A 107 -17.34 8.89 13.14
N ASP A 108 -16.93 8.05 14.07
CA ASP A 108 -16.80 8.39 15.50
C ASP A 108 -15.34 8.39 15.99
N GLY A 109 -14.40 8.38 15.06
CA GLY A 109 -12.97 8.45 15.32
C GLY A 109 -12.54 9.86 15.72
N PRO A 110 -11.35 9.99 16.35
CA PRO A 110 -10.83 11.29 16.77
C PRO A 110 -10.45 12.16 15.56
N PRO A 111 -10.24 13.47 15.73
CA PRO A 111 -9.84 14.36 14.63
C PRO A 111 -8.34 14.26 14.29
N VAL A 112 -7.54 13.58 15.11
CA VAL A 112 -6.08 13.49 14.96
C VAL A 112 -5.56 12.12 15.42
N LEU A 113 -4.37 11.72 14.97
CA LEU A 113 -3.59 10.61 15.50
C LEU A 113 -2.26 11.10 16.07
N PRO A 114 -1.77 10.52 17.18
CA PRO A 114 -0.38 10.70 17.60
C PRO A 114 0.63 10.37 16.49
N THR A 115 1.64 11.21 16.31
CA THR A 115 2.66 11.04 15.26
C THR A 115 3.38 9.70 15.36
N ALA A 116 3.63 9.22 16.58
CA ALA A 116 4.29 7.94 16.84
C ALA A 116 3.52 6.75 16.24
N ILE A 117 2.18 6.79 16.25
CA ILE A 117 1.35 5.75 15.62
C ILE A 117 1.57 5.74 14.11
N VAL A 118 1.52 6.91 13.49
CA VAL A 118 1.72 7.04 12.03
C VAL A 118 3.13 6.63 11.64
N TYR A 119 4.14 7.02 12.43
CA TYR A 119 5.52 6.60 12.24
C TYR A 119 5.66 5.08 12.28
N ALA A 120 5.25 4.43 13.39
CA ALA A 120 5.35 2.98 13.55
C ALA A 120 4.61 2.24 12.42
N ALA A 121 3.44 2.74 12.03
CA ALA A 121 2.66 2.16 10.94
C ALA A 121 3.36 2.29 9.58
N GLN A 122 3.95 3.45 9.27
CA GLN A 122 4.72 3.64 8.03
C GLN A 122 6.01 2.79 8.00
N GLN A 123 6.57 2.43 9.15
CA GLN A 123 7.74 1.55 9.25
C GLN A 123 7.39 0.05 9.19
N GLY A 124 6.10 -0.32 9.09
CA GLY A 124 5.69 -1.72 9.11
C GLY A 124 5.75 -2.38 10.50
N MET A 125 5.88 -1.59 11.57
CA MET A 125 6.00 -2.08 12.95
C MET A 125 4.62 -2.46 13.49
N THR A 126 4.06 -3.58 13.03
CA THR A 126 2.68 -4.01 13.32
C THR A 126 2.38 -4.13 14.82
N GLU A 127 3.24 -4.80 15.58
CA GLU A 127 3.05 -4.98 17.03
C GLU A 127 3.11 -3.66 17.80
N GLU A 128 4.10 -2.82 17.50
CA GLU A 128 4.23 -1.50 18.14
C GLU A 128 3.04 -0.60 17.80
N THR A 129 2.61 -0.62 16.53
CA THR A 129 1.44 0.13 16.06
C THR A 129 0.17 -0.34 16.78
N ALA A 130 -0.02 -1.65 16.93
CA ALA A 130 -1.15 -2.22 17.68
C ALA A 130 -1.16 -1.75 19.13
N GLN A 131 -0.01 -1.80 19.80
CA GLN A 131 0.11 -1.38 21.20
C GLN A 131 -0.17 0.12 21.39
N LEU A 132 0.33 0.96 20.48
CA LEU A 132 0.09 2.40 20.51
C LEU A 132 -1.38 2.74 20.22
N LEU A 133 -2.01 2.07 19.25
CA LEU A 133 -3.42 2.24 18.92
C LEU A 133 -4.34 1.78 20.07
N GLU A 134 -4.03 0.66 20.72
CA GLU A 134 -4.77 0.17 21.89
C GLU A 134 -4.67 1.19 23.04
N ASN A 135 -3.47 1.64 23.38
CA ASN A 135 -3.30 2.66 24.42
C ASN A 135 -4.06 3.96 24.06
N TYR A 136 -3.99 4.38 22.80
CA TYR A 136 -4.70 5.56 22.33
C TYR A 136 -6.23 5.41 22.44
N SER A 137 -6.76 4.22 22.17
CA SER A 137 -8.19 3.93 22.29
C SER A 137 -8.72 4.04 23.72
N SER A 138 -7.86 3.85 24.74
CA SER A 138 -8.24 3.93 26.15
C SER A 138 -8.70 5.32 26.61
N TYR A 139 -8.36 6.37 25.85
CA TYR A 139 -8.77 7.75 26.11
C TYR A 139 -10.11 8.13 25.46
N GLY A 140 -10.67 7.25 24.62
CA GLY A 140 -11.92 7.50 23.89
C GLY A 140 -13.17 7.00 24.61
N PRO A 141 -14.37 7.28 24.06
CA PRO A 141 -15.63 6.71 24.55
C PRO A 141 -15.65 5.19 24.42
N SER A 142 -16.15 4.49 25.44
CA SER A 142 -16.19 3.02 25.47
C SER A 142 -17.11 2.39 24.41
N ASP A 143 -18.10 3.14 23.95
CA ASP A 143 -19.05 2.76 22.90
C ASP A 143 -18.57 3.14 21.50
N SER A 144 -17.37 3.70 21.35
CA SER A 144 -16.82 4.05 20.04
C SER A 144 -16.49 2.81 19.21
N ALA A 145 -17.08 2.72 18.03
CA ALA A 145 -16.81 1.68 17.03
C ALA A 145 -15.35 1.74 16.54
N PHE A 146 -14.81 2.96 16.37
CA PHE A 146 -13.39 3.17 16.09
C PHE A 146 -12.50 2.58 17.19
N ALA A 147 -12.72 2.96 18.46
CA ALA A 147 -11.90 2.49 19.57
C ALA A 147 -11.97 0.96 19.73
N GLN A 148 -13.17 0.38 19.63
CA GLN A 148 -13.36 -1.07 19.69
C GLN A 148 -12.66 -1.81 18.54
N ALA A 149 -12.61 -1.24 17.35
CA ALA A 149 -11.88 -1.83 16.23
C ALA A 149 -10.36 -1.85 16.47
N LEU A 150 -9.80 -0.79 17.08
CA LEU A 150 -8.38 -0.73 17.44
C LEU A 150 -8.01 -1.80 18.46
N VAL A 151 -8.76 -1.90 19.57
CA VAL A 151 -8.57 -2.93 20.61
C VAL A 151 -8.72 -4.34 20.05
N ALA A 152 -9.73 -4.55 19.19
CA ALA A 152 -9.96 -5.84 18.56
C ALA A 152 -8.97 -6.17 17.43
N GLN A 153 -7.94 -5.33 17.21
CA GLN A 153 -6.94 -5.51 16.16
C GLN A 153 -7.55 -5.61 14.74
N ARG A 154 -8.71 -4.97 14.53
CA ARG A 154 -9.40 -4.92 13.23
C ARG A 154 -9.19 -3.55 12.60
N TRP A 155 -7.96 -3.32 12.16
CA TRP A 155 -7.58 -2.08 11.49
C TRP A 155 -6.49 -2.34 10.47
N ALA A 156 -6.40 -1.47 9.48
CA ALA A 156 -5.32 -1.47 8.50
C ALA A 156 -4.86 -0.04 8.25
N TYR A 157 -3.57 0.23 8.44
CA TYR A 157 -2.94 1.46 7.99
C TYR A 157 -2.33 1.21 6.62
N THR A 158 -2.79 1.91 5.59
CA THR A 158 -2.32 1.70 4.22
C THR A 158 -1.82 3.00 3.62
N THR A 159 -0.70 2.93 2.92
CA THR A 159 -0.15 4.01 2.09
C THR A 159 -0.16 3.60 0.63
N TRP A 160 -0.56 4.54 -0.23
CA TRP A 160 -0.35 4.49 -1.68
C TRP A 160 0.61 5.59 -2.05
N ILE A 161 1.71 5.25 -2.72
CA ILE A 161 2.74 6.20 -3.16
C ILE A 161 2.92 6.03 -4.66
N ARG A 162 2.74 7.12 -5.40
CA ARG A 162 3.17 7.20 -6.79
C ARG A 162 4.60 7.68 -6.81
N GLU A 163 5.46 6.95 -7.51
CA GLU A 163 6.80 7.40 -7.83
C GLU A 163 6.99 7.43 -9.34
N ASP A 164 7.67 8.47 -9.81
CA ASP A 164 8.08 8.58 -11.21
C ASP A 164 9.62 8.57 -11.29
N CYS A 165 10.13 7.93 -12.33
CA CYS A 165 11.54 7.82 -12.62
C CYS A 165 12.03 9.14 -13.24
N THR A 166 13.04 9.73 -12.60
CA THR A 166 13.78 10.89 -13.10
C THR A 166 14.78 10.47 -14.18
N ASP A 167 15.36 11.44 -14.88
CA ASP A 167 16.36 11.20 -15.92
C ASP A 167 17.64 10.51 -15.40
N GLU A 168 17.84 10.48 -14.08
CA GLU A 168 18.95 9.80 -13.40
C GLU A 168 18.62 8.35 -12.98
N ASP A 169 17.59 7.75 -13.59
CA ASP A 169 17.07 6.40 -13.29
C ASP A 169 16.68 6.20 -11.80
N SER A 170 16.40 7.30 -11.08
CA SER A 170 15.95 7.28 -9.69
C SER A 170 14.45 7.52 -9.58
N PHE A 171 13.75 6.70 -8.80
CA PHE A 171 12.33 6.89 -8.51
C PHE A 171 12.14 7.91 -7.38
N VAL A 172 11.30 8.91 -7.63
CA VAL A 172 10.97 9.95 -6.65
C VAL A 172 9.47 9.97 -6.39
N PRO A 173 9.02 10.00 -5.12
CA PRO A 173 7.62 10.16 -4.76
C PRO A 173 7.02 11.46 -5.28
N THR A 174 5.93 11.35 -6.04
CA THR A 174 5.19 12.49 -6.60
C THR A 174 3.86 12.70 -5.92
N THR A 175 3.25 11.65 -5.37
CA THR A 175 1.96 11.73 -4.66
C THR A 175 1.87 10.63 -3.62
N ILE A 176 1.27 10.95 -2.48
CA ILE A 176 1.01 9.99 -1.39
C ILE A 176 -0.43 10.13 -0.89
N LEU A 177 -1.03 8.99 -0.55
CA LEU A 177 -2.28 8.91 0.19
C LEU A 177 -2.08 7.92 1.34
N SER A 178 -2.45 8.31 2.56
CA SER A 178 -2.41 7.43 3.72
C SER A 178 -3.81 7.31 4.33
N THR A 179 -4.18 6.11 4.79
CA THR A 179 -5.45 5.87 5.47
C THR A 179 -5.30 4.96 6.67
N LEU A 180 -6.17 5.14 7.66
CA LEU A 180 -6.48 4.12 8.65
C LEU A 180 -7.91 3.64 8.40
N ILE A 181 -8.07 2.36 8.11
CA ILE A 181 -9.35 1.75 7.80
C ILE A 181 -9.72 0.80 8.93
N THR A 182 -10.97 0.88 9.36
CA THR A 182 -11.60 -0.04 10.31
C THR A 182 -12.86 -0.63 9.68
N PRO A 183 -13.44 -1.70 10.24
CA PRO A 183 -14.73 -2.21 9.80
C PRO A 183 -15.89 -1.21 9.91
N ALA A 184 -15.74 -0.15 10.72
CA ALA A 184 -16.77 0.88 10.92
C ALA A 184 -16.66 2.02 9.89
N ALA A 185 -15.45 2.44 9.56
CA ALA A 185 -15.19 3.57 8.68
C ALA A 185 -13.73 3.62 8.19
N SER A 186 -13.53 4.42 7.13
CA SER A 186 -12.22 4.78 6.58
C SER A 186 -11.87 6.23 6.93
N TYR A 187 -10.60 6.47 7.26
CA TYR A 187 -10.09 7.80 7.58
C TYR A 187 -8.86 8.10 6.72
N ARG A 188 -8.87 9.25 6.02
CA ARG A 188 -7.69 9.79 5.36
C ARG A 188 -6.78 10.43 6.40
N ILE A 189 -5.48 10.19 6.28
CA ILE A 189 -4.46 10.70 7.20
C ILE A 189 -3.59 11.71 6.44
N GLU A 190 -3.44 12.91 6.97
CA GLU A 190 -2.57 13.95 6.40
C GLU A 190 -1.10 13.73 6.82
N ALA A 191 -0.62 12.51 6.60
CA ALA A 191 0.74 12.10 6.95
C ALA A 191 1.76 12.63 5.92
N PRO A 192 2.95 13.07 6.37
CA PRO A 192 4.07 13.24 5.46
C PRO A 192 4.53 11.88 4.91
N LEU A 193 5.35 11.89 3.84
CA LEU A 193 5.91 10.67 3.23
C LEU A 193 6.61 9.78 4.26
N LEU A 194 7.40 10.40 5.15
CA LEU A 194 8.01 9.77 6.30
C LEU A 194 7.69 10.62 7.52
N ALA A 195 6.80 10.12 8.38
CA ALA A 195 6.49 10.74 9.65
C ALA A 195 7.73 10.69 10.56
N PRO A 196 8.03 11.76 11.32
CA PRO A 196 9.02 11.66 12.38
C PRO A 196 8.45 10.81 13.54
N SER A 197 9.33 10.19 14.33
CA SER A 197 8.90 9.41 15.50
C SER A 197 8.25 10.26 16.61
N THR A 198 8.49 11.57 16.60
CA THR A 198 7.91 12.54 17.52
C THR A 198 7.47 13.80 16.77
N GLY A 199 6.38 14.44 17.20
CA GLY A 199 5.92 15.67 16.57
C GLY A 199 4.49 16.04 16.95
N PRO A 200 3.89 16.99 16.22
CA PRO A 200 2.49 17.32 16.40
C PRO A 200 1.59 16.18 15.91
N HIS A 201 0.45 16.00 16.56
CA HIS A 201 -0.56 15.03 16.12
C HIS A 201 -0.95 15.30 14.66
N ILE A 202 -1.17 14.21 13.91
CA ILE A 202 -1.46 14.24 12.48
C ILE A 202 -2.98 14.27 12.28
N PRO A 203 -3.52 15.23 11.52
CA PRO A 203 -4.95 15.29 11.22
C PRO A 203 -5.46 14.03 10.51
N ILE A 204 -6.66 13.60 10.90
CA ILE A 204 -7.39 12.55 10.20
C ILE A 204 -8.80 13.02 9.82
N HIS A 205 -9.27 12.57 8.66
CA HIS A 205 -10.52 13.01 8.08
C HIS A 205 -11.37 11.81 7.67
N PRO A 206 -12.63 11.74 8.10
CA PRO A 206 -13.61 10.81 7.55
C PRO A 206 -13.60 10.80 6.03
N ILE A 207 -13.61 9.61 5.43
CA ILE A 207 -13.71 9.47 3.97
C ILE A 207 -14.59 8.27 3.62
N TYR A 208 -15.54 8.45 2.69
CA TYR A 208 -16.30 7.33 2.15
C TYR A 208 -15.42 6.49 1.22
N ASN A 209 -15.61 5.18 1.19
CA ASN A 209 -14.82 4.30 0.30
C ASN A 209 -14.91 4.68 -1.18
N THR A 210 -16.05 5.23 -1.62
CA THR A 210 -16.21 5.73 -2.99
C THR A 210 -15.35 6.97 -3.27
N GLN A 211 -15.21 7.87 -2.30
CA GLN A 211 -14.31 9.02 -2.39
C GLN A 211 -12.84 8.59 -2.33
N LEU A 212 -12.52 7.64 -1.43
CA LEU A 212 -11.18 7.05 -1.35
C LEU A 212 -10.80 6.41 -2.69
N TRP A 213 -11.70 5.62 -3.28
CA TRP A 213 -11.49 5.03 -4.59
C TRP A 213 -11.25 6.10 -5.67
N ALA A 214 -12.05 7.17 -5.68
CA ALA A 214 -11.84 8.28 -6.62
C ALA A 214 -10.45 8.93 -6.47
N LEU A 215 -9.92 9.08 -5.25
CA LEU A 215 -8.54 9.55 -5.04
C LEU A 215 -7.51 8.54 -5.57
N LEU A 216 -7.71 7.24 -5.33
CA LEU A 216 -6.81 6.19 -5.80
C LEU A 216 -6.70 6.13 -7.32
N THR A 217 -7.78 6.46 -8.06
CA THR A 217 -7.72 6.47 -9.54
C THR A 217 -6.65 7.41 -10.11
N GLN A 218 -6.26 8.45 -9.37
CA GLN A 218 -5.19 9.37 -9.79
C GLN A 218 -3.81 8.70 -9.81
N PHE A 219 -3.61 7.64 -9.02
CA PHE A 219 -2.36 6.89 -8.97
C PHE A 219 -2.16 5.95 -10.17
N PHE A 220 -3.22 5.66 -10.93
CA PHE A 220 -3.17 4.73 -12.07
C PHE A 220 -2.90 5.43 -13.40
N ALA A 221 -3.02 6.76 -13.45
CA ALA A 221 -2.78 7.51 -14.68
C ALA A 221 -1.30 7.38 -15.10
N LEU A 222 -1.05 6.94 -16.33
CA LEU A 222 0.30 7.07 -16.91
C LEU A 222 0.60 8.56 -17.10
N SER A 223 1.81 9.00 -16.75
CA SER A 223 2.15 10.42 -16.78
C SER A 223 1.97 10.97 -18.22
N PRO A 224 1.14 12.01 -18.43
CA PRO A 224 0.69 12.43 -19.76
C PRO A 224 1.80 12.92 -20.69
N GLU A 225 2.96 13.30 -20.17
CA GLU A 225 4.10 13.76 -20.96
C GLU A 225 4.77 12.67 -21.83
N ARG A 226 4.41 11.40 -21.65
CA ARG A 226 5.13 10.28 -22.30
C ARG A 226 4.23 9.32 -23.08
N ASN A 227 3.05 9.79 -23.50
CA ASN A 227 2.16 9.10 -24.45
C ASN A 227 2.58 9.28 -25.94
N GLN A 228 3.85 9.64 -26.23
CA GLN A 228 4.32 9.64 -27.61
C GLN A 228 4.82 8.24 -27.99
N PRO A 229 4.35 7.69 -29.13
CA PRO A 229 4.71 6.36 -29.61
C PRO A 229 6.20 6.22 -29.98
#